data_AF-Q38EB4-F1
#
_entry.id   AF-Q38EB4-F1
#
_cell.length_a   1.000
_cell.length_b   1.000
_cell.length_c   1.000
_cell.angle_alpha   90.00
_cell.angle_beta   90.00
_cell.angle_gamma   90.00
#
_symmetry.space_group_name_H-M   'P 1'
#
loop_
_entity.id
_entity.type
_entity.pdbx_description
1 polymer ?
#
loop_
_entity_poly.entity_id
_entity_poly.type
_entity_poly.pdbx_seq_one_letter_code
_entity_poly.pdbx_strand_id
1 'polypeptide(L)'
;MKGGETAAGVAETGSKQSKEGVVDSKGDAWSLVFLILSTIAMALVISSSLVTLVVRNNTVADTFLELYMLVFAFLGLSAELRRFEGIRRGVYLWLRYFYFLTTYSGRGLFYIFLGAIAVGGTPLRYTSCVITTVLGFLMFVVNCFVNLPVYKDQ
;
A
#
# COMPACT_ATOMS: atom_id res chain seq x y z
N MET A 1 -9.58 42.98 -44.67
CA MET A 1 -9.11 41.58 -44.58
C MET A 1 -8.45 41.38 -43.23
N LYS A 2 -8.76 40.26 -42.56
CA LYS A 2 -8.63 39.97 -41.11
C LYS A 2 -9.65 40.75 -40.26
N GLY A 3 -10.80 40.21 -39.81
CA GLY A 3 -11.12 38.81 -39.49
C GLY A 3 -10.19 38.35 -38.37
N GLY A 4 -10.58 38.13 -37.14
CA GLY A 4 -11.85 37.91 -36.48
C GLY A 4 -11.44 37.36 -35.10
N GLU A 5 -12.32 37.55 -34.11
CA GLU A 5 -12.52 36.66 -32.96
C GLU A 5 -11.34 35.83 -32.43
N THR A 6 -11.01 35.99 -31.16
CA THR A 6 -10.96 34.87 -30.18
C THR A 6 -10.41 35.37 -28.84
N ALA A 7 -11.30 35.65 -27.89
CA ALA A 7 -10.96 35.64 -26.47
C ALA A 7 -12.12 35.04 -25.66
N ALA A 8 -12.69 33.94 -26.17
CA ALA A 8 -13.39 32.95 -25.35
C ALA A 8 -12.40 31.84 -24.94
N GLY A 9 -11.18 32.25 -24.60
CA GLY A 9 -10.12 31.38 -24.15
C GLY A 9 -9.92 31.53 -22.65
N VAL A 10 -10.03 30.39 -21.96
CA VAL A 10 -9.23 30.08 -20.77
C VAL A 10 -9.77 30.59 -19.43
N ALA A 11 -10.81 29.93 -18.94
CA ALA A 11 -11.07 29.70 -17.52
C ALA A 11 -11.95 28.42 -17.49
N GLU A 12 -11.64 27.27 -16.90
CA GLU A 12 -10.75 26.92 -15.80
C GLU A 12 -10.41 25.41 -15.87
N THR A 13 -9.93 24.88 -17.00
CA THR A 13 -9.22 23.59 -16.98
C THR A 13 -7.78 23.82 -16.53
N GLY A 14 -7.66 24.46 -15.36
CA GLY A 14 -6.42 24.72 -14.64
C GLY A 14 -5.76 23.41 -14.25
N SER A 15 -4.78 23.02 -15.07
CA SER A 15 -3.50 22.55 -14.60
C SER A 15 -3.53 21.48 -13.49
N LYS A 16 -4.06 20.29 -13.80
CA LYS A 16 -3.64 19.05 -13.11
C LYS A 16 -2.46 18.36 -13.78
N GLN A 17 -1.76 19.05 -14.69
CA GLN A 17 -0.51 18.58 -15.29
C GLN A 17 0.62 19.54 -14.93
N SER A 18 1.74 18.96 -14.49
CA SER A 18 2.99 19.60 -14.04
C SER A 18 3.10 19.99 -12.55
N LYS A 19 2.94 19.00 -11.67
CA LYS A 19 3.71 18.95 -10.40
C LYS A 19 4.65 17.74 -10.40
N GLU A 20 5.27 17.46 -11.55
CA GLU A 20 6.45 16.58 -11.60
C GLU A 20 7.63 17.36 -11.04
N GLY A 21 8.22 16.91 -9.93
CA GLY A 21 9.62 17.25 -9.62
C GLY A 21 9.94 17.68 -8.19
N VAL A 22 8.99 18.17 -7.39
CA VAL A 22 9.27 18.49 -5.98
C VAL A 22 8.60 17.43 -5.12
N VAL A 23 9.33 16.36 -4.81
CA VAL A 23 8.98 15.50 -3.68
C VAL A 23 8.99 16.41 -2.46
N ASP A 24 7.82 16.67 -1.90
CA ASP A 24 7.72 17.44 -0.67
C ASP A 24 8.49 16.64 0.40
N SER A 25 9.42 17.27 1.12
CA SER A 25 10.14 16.67 2.25
C SER A 25 9.21 15.89 3.20
N LYS A 26 7.95 16.33 3.30
CA LYS A 26 6.88 15.64 4.01
C LYS A 26 6.55 14.26 3.44
N GLY A 27 6.51 14.11 2.12
CA GLY A 27 6.22 12.84 1.43
C GLY A 27 7.25 11.74 1.73
N ASP A 28 8.53 12.10 1.81
CA ASP A 28 9.60 11.15 2.17
C ASP A 28 9.52 10.71 3.63
N ALA A 29 9.18 11.65 4.53
CA ALA A 29 8.93 11.35 5.93
C ALA A 29 7.75 10.40 6.08
N TRP A 30 6.62 10.66 5.40
CA TRP A 30 5.47 9.76 5.38
C TRP A 30 5.79 8.39 4.80
N SER A 31 6.59 8.32 3.74
CA SER A 31 7.03 7.03 3.19
C SER A 31 7.84 6.21 4.21
N LEU A 32 8.62 6.87 5.09
CA LEU A 32 9.36 6.20 6.16
C LEU A 32 8.42 5.70 7.26
N VAL A 33 7.48 6.55 7.68
CA VAL A 33 6.44 6.17 8.64
C VAL A 33 5.64 4.96 8.12
N PHE A 34 5.28 4.96 6.84
CA PHE A 34 4.59 3.84 6.22
C PHE A 34 5.39 2.56 6.18
N LEU A 35 6.69 2.62 5.89
CA LEU A 35 7.58 1.47 5.95
C LEU A 35 7.65 0.87 7.37
N ILE A 36 7.74 1.70 8.41
CA ILE A 36 7.80 1.22 9.80
C ILE A 36 6.46 0.59 10.18
N LEU A 37 5.36 1.31 9.95
CA LEU A 37 4.02 0.83 10.32
C LEU A 37 3.64 -0.43 9.54
N SER A 38 3.97 -0.51 8.25
CA SER A 38 3.74 -1.70 7.46
C SER A 38 4.54 -2.89 7.97
N THR A 39 5.81 -2.70 8.32
CA THR A 39 6.67 -3.78 8.84
C THR A 39 6.09 -4.34 10.13
N ILE A 40 5.66 -3.47 11.05
CA ILE A 40 4.99 -3.88 12.30
C ILE A 40 3.68 -4.61 11.99
N ALA A 41 2.84 -4.04 11.12
CA ALA A 41 1.55 -4.61 10.76
C ALA A 41 1.70 -5.99 10.11
N MET A 42 2.65 -6.16 9.18
CA MET A 42 2.91 -7.44 8.51
C MET A 42 3.53 -8.45 9.47
N ALA A 43 4.42 -8.04 10.38
CA ALA A 43 4.95 -8.93 11.41
C ALA A 43 3.83 -9.45 12.34
N LEU A 44 2.87 -8.60 12.70
CA LEU A 44 1.70 -9.02 13.47
C LEU A 44 0.78 -9.96 12.69
N VAL A 45 0.52 -9.69 11.41
CA VAL A 45 -0.24 -10.62 10.55
C VAL A 45 0.46 -11.97 10.46
N ILE A 46 1.75 -11.98 10.11
CA ILE A 46 2.56 -13.20 9.97
C ILE A 46 2.57 -14.00 11.28
N SER A 47 2.87 -13.35 12.41
CA SER A 47 2.86 -14.04 13.70
C SER A 47 1.49 -14.57 14.06
N SER A 48 0.41 -13.82 13.80
CA SER A 48 -0.96 -14.28 14.05
C SER A 48 -1.36 -15.48 13.18
N SER A 49 -0.93 -15.51 11.92
CA SER A 49 -1.18 -16.62 11.01
C SER A 49 -0.36 -17.86 11.37
N LEU A 50 0.91 -17.69 11.74
CA LEU A 50 1.75 -18.81 12.19
C LEU A 50 1.22 -19.44 13.48
N VAL A 51 0.83 -18.63 14.48
CA VAL A 51 0.23 -19.14 15.72
C VAL A 51 -1.06 -19.89 15.42
N THR A 52 -1.90 -19.37 14.52
CA THR A 52 -3.14 -20.03 14.13
C THR A 52 -2.86 -21.37 13.44
N LEU A 53 -1.90 -21.44 12.53
CA LEU A 53 -1.50 -22.66 11.83
C LEU A 53 -0.92 -23.74 12.76
N VAL A 54 -0.11 -23.35 13.75
CA VAL A 54 0.58 -24.30 14.64
C VAL A 54 -0.30 -24.77 15.79
N VAL A 55 -1.07 -23.87 16.39
CA VAL A 55 -1.78 -24.15 17.66
C VAL A 55 -3.18 -24.71 17.42
N ARG A 56 -3.84 -24.30 16.34
CA ARG A 56 -5.24 -24.69 16.09
C ARG A 56 -5.33 -25.82 15.08
N ASN A 57 -6.18 -26.80 15.38
CA ASN A 57 -6.60 -27.79 14.42
C ASN A 57 -7.57 -27.12 13.44
N ASN A 58 -7.01 -26.60 12.35
CA ASN A 58 -7.73 -25.82 11.36
C ASN A 58 -8.37 -26.73 10.32
N THR A 59 -9.49 -26.29 9.76
CA THR A 59 -10.01 -26.95 8.56
C THR A 59 -9.05 -26.74 7.40
N VAL A 60 -9.19 -27.55 6.34
CA VAL A 60 -8.39 -27.36 5.11
C VAL A 60 -8.61 -25.95 4.54
N ALA A 61 -9.85 -25.44 4.59
CA ALA A 61 -10.18 -24.10 4.12
C ALA A 61 -9.48 -23.01 4.94
N ASP A 62 -9.49 -23.11 6.27
CA ASP A 62 -8.81 -22.16 7.15
C ASP A 62 -7.29 -22.19 6.94
N THR A 63 -6.73 -23.37 6.70
CA THR A 63 -5.30 -23.54 6.41
C THR A 63 -4.92 -22.80 5.13
N PHE A 64 -5.71 -22.93 4.07
CA PHE A 64 -5.49 -22.16 2.84
C PHE A 64 -5.63 -20.66 3.07
N LEU A 65 -6.63 -20.23 3.85
CA LEU A 65 -6.82 -18.81 4.18
C LEU A 65 -5.58 -18.24 4.91
N GLU A 66 -5.01 -18.95 5.88
CA GLU A 66 -3.80 -18.52 6.57
C GLU A 66 -2.56 -18.49 5.65
N LEU A 67 -2.45 -19.44 4.72
CA LEU A 67 -1.39 -19.42 3.71
C LEU A 67 -1.53 -18.21 2.78
N TYR A 68 -2.75 -17.87 2.35
CA TYR A 68 -3.00 -16.66 1.57
C TYR A 68 -2.67 -15.40 2.35
N MET A 69 -3.04 -15.33 3.63
CA MET A 69 -2.69 -14.22 4.52
C MET A 69 -1.17 -14.03 4.62
N LEU A 70 -0.39 -15.11 4.74
CA LEU A 70 1.07 -15.05 4.73
C LEU A 70 1.61 -14.51 3.41
N VAL A 71 1.14 -15.06 2.27
CA VAL A 71 1.58 -14.60 0.94
C VAL A 71 1.24 -13.13 0.73
N PHE A 72 0.04 -12.69 1.12
CA PHE A 72 -0.35 -11.29 1.06
C PHE A 72 0.48 -10.43 2.01
N ALA A 73 0.80 -10.88 3.21
CA ALA A 73 1.67 -10.14 4.10
C ALA A 73 3.07 -9.92 3.48
N PHE A 74 3.63 -10.96 2.84
CA PHE A 74 4.89 -10.82 2.10
C PHE A 74 4.77 -9.89 0.89
N LEU A 75 3.65 -9.89 0.17
CA LEU A 75 3.39 -8.95 -0.92
C LEU A 75 3.35 -7.49 -0.40
N GLY A 76 2.69 -7.25 0.72
CA GLY A 76 2.65 -5.94 1.38
C GLY A 76 4.05 -5.47 1.80
N LEU A 77 4.82 -6.34 2.45
CA LEU A 77 6.21 -6.06 2.84
C LEU A 77 7.09 -5.77 1.61
N SER A 78 6.98 -6.60 0.57
CA SER A 78 7.72 -6.44 -0.69
C SER A 78 7.43 -5.08 -1.32
N ALA A 79 6.18 -4.62 -1.29
CA ALA A 79 5.80 -3.35 -1.88
C ALA A 79 6.51 -2.16 -1.20
N GLU A 80 6.86 -2.28 0.08
CA GLU A 80 7.59 -1.27 0.86
C GLU A 80 9.11 -1.38 0.69
N LEU A 81 9.62 -2.61 0.50
CA LEU A 81 11.03 -2.85 0.21
C LEU A 81 11.51 -2.22 -1.11
N ARG A 82 10.61 -1.79 -2.00
CA ARG A 82 10.96 -1.04 -3.23
C ARG A 82 11.74 0.24 -2.96
N ARG A 83 11.64 0.79 -1.74
CA ARG A 83 12.43 1.94 -1.31
C ARG A 83 13.94 1.65 -1.36
N PHE A 84 14.35 0.41 -1.08
CA PHE A 84 15.75 0.02 -1.10
C PHE A 84 16.21 -0.31 -2.53
N GLU A 85 17.13 0.48 -3.06
CA GLU A 85 17.64 0.31 -4.43
C GLU A 85 18.24 -1.08 -4.68
N GLY A 86 18.96 -1.64 -3.70
CA GLY A 86 19.60 -2.95 -3.83
C GLY A 86 18.64 -4.14 -4.01
N ILE A 87 17.39 -4.03 -3.53
CA ILE A 87 16.39 -5.11 -3.58
C ILE A 87 15.30 -4.79 -4.62
N ARG A 88 15.23 -3.55 -5.10
CA ARG A 88 14.18 -3.05 -6.01
C ARG A 88 13.98 -3.95 -7.23
N ARG A 89 15.07 -4.42 -7.85
CA ARG A 89 14.99 -5.27 -9.05
C ARG A 89 14.34 -6.63 -8.80
N GLY A 90 14.67 -7.27 -7.67
CA GLY A 90 14.07 -8.55 -7.29
C GLY A 90 12.60 -8.41 -6.90
N VAL A 91 12.30 -7.38 -6.11
CA VAL A 91 10.94 -7.03 -5.70
C VAL A 91 10.07 -6.69 -6.92
N TYR A 92 10.61 -5.98 -7.91
CA TYR A 92 9.89 -5.63 -9.13
C TYR A 92 9.51 -6.85 -9.98
N LEU A 93 10.40 -7.85 -10.10
CA LEU A 93 10.09 -9.09 -10.83
C LEU A 93 8.81 -9.74 -10.31
N TRP A 94 8.61 -9.69 -8.99
CA TRP A 94 7.45 -10.24 -8.31
C TRP A 94 6.23 -9.31 -8.34
N LEU A 95 6.42 -8.01 -8.09
CA LEU A 95 5.33 -7.02 -8.06
C LEU A 95 4.83 -6.59 -9.43
N ARG A 96 5.50 -6.94 -10.53
CA ARG A 96 5.03 -6.65 -11.89
C ARG A 96 3.63 -7.20 -12.16
N TYR A 97 3.30 -8.35 -11.58
CA TYR A 97 1.95 -8.94 -11.67
C TYR A 97 0.92 -8.18 -10.83
N PHE A 98 1.37 -7.45 -9.82
CA PHE A 98 0.54 -6.72 -8.86
C PHE A 98 0.76 -5.21 -8.98
N TYR A 99 0.61 -4.68 -10.20
CA TYR A 99 0.85 -3.26 -10.47
C TYR A 99 0.06 -2.32 -9.55
N PHE A 100 -1.12 -2.71 -9.07
CA PHE A 100 -1.88 -1.88 -8.13
C PHE A 100 -1.15 -1.62 -6.80
N LEU A 101 -0.38 -2.60 -6.28
CA LEU A 101 0.47 -2.42 -5.09
C LEU A 101 1.61 -1.42 -5.34
N THR A 102 1.85 -1.02 -6.60
CA THR A 102 2.88 -0.03 -6.86
C THR A 102 2.46 1.37 -6.41
N THR A 103 1.16 1.65 -6.47
CA THR A 103 0.54 2.93 -6.08
C THR A 103 0.22 2.99 -4.59
N TYR A 104 0.28 4.17 -3.96
CA TYR A 104 -0.11 4.31 -2.56
C TYR A 104 -1.61 4.09 -2.34
N SER A 105 -2.48 4.51 -3.26
CA SER A 105 -3.92 4.20 -3.18
C SER A 105 -4.19 2.69 -3.22
N GLY A 106 -3.57 1.98 -4.16
CA GLY A 106 -3.74 0.54 -4.28
C GLY A 106 -3.17 -0.22 -3.08
N ARG A 107 -2.06 0.25 -2.49
CA ARG A 107 -1.55 -0.26 -1.21
C ARG A 107 -2.52 0.00 -0.06
N GLY A 108 -3.05 1.21 0.06
CA GLY A 108 -4.03 1.53 1.10
C GLY A 108 -5.22 0.55 1.07
N LEU A 109 -5.79 0.33 -0.12
CA LEU A 109 -6.85 -0.66 -0.31
C LEU A 109 -6.38 -2.08 0.02
N PHE A 110 -5.18 -2.46 -0.41
CA PHE A 110 -4.60 -3.77 -0.08
C PHE A 110 -4.54 -4.01 1.43
N TYR A 111 -4.04 -3.06 2.21
CA TYR A 111 -3.98 -3.18 3.68
C TYR A 111 -5.37 -3.23 4.32
N ILE A 112 -6.35 -2.49 3.80
CA ILE A 112 -7.75 -2.56 4.26
C ILE A 112 -8.31 -3.96 4.01
N PHE A 113 -8.16 -4.50 2.80
CA PHE A 113 -8.63 -5.84 2.46
C PHE A 113 -7.90 -6.92 3.27
N LEU A 114 -6.59 -6.79 3.44
CA LEU A 114 -5.80 -7.71 4.25
C LEU A 114 -6.28 -7.70 5.71
N GLY A 115 -6.56 -6.52 6.27
CA GLY A 115 -7.14 -6.41 7.61
C GLY A 115 -8.53 -7.03 7.71
N ALA A 116 -9.38 -6.88 6.69
CA ALA A 116 -10.69 -7.50 6.66
C ALA A 116 -10.61 -9.04 6.60
N ILE A 117 -9.65 -9.60 5.86
CA ILE A 117 -9.42 -11.06 5.81
C ILE A 117 -8.77 -11.55 7.11
N ALA A 118 -7.97 -10.71 7.78
CA ALA A 118 -7.36 -11.03 9.08
C ALA A 118 -8.37 -11.18 10.22
N VAL A 119 -9.61 -10.71 10.06
CA VAL A 119 -10.66 -10.80 11.08
C VAL A 119 -10.79 -12.25 11.57
N GLY A 120 -10.68 -12.44 12.89
CA GLY A 120 -10.74 -13.77 13.49
C GLY A 120 -10.85 -13.70 15.00
N GLY A 121 -11.13 -14.85 15.62
CA GLY A 121 -11.54 -14.92 17.03
C GLY A 121 -10.43 -14.83 18.08
N THR A 122 -9.17 -14.53 17.70
CA THR A 122 -8.07 -14.39 18.66
C THR A 122 -7.73 -12.93 18.89
N PRO A 123 -7.32 -12.53 20.11
CA PRO A 123 -6.92 -11.14 20.39
C PRO A 123 -5.82 -10.65 19.45
N LEU A 124 -4.87 -11.52 19.09
CA LEU A 124 -3.78 -11.19 18.18
C LEU A 124 -4.27 -10.88 16.76
N ARG A 125 -5.30 -11.59 16.28
CA ARG A 125 -5.94 -11.32 14.97
C ARG A 125 -6.78 -10.05 14.98
N TYR A 126 -7.49 -9.76 16.06
CA TYR A 126 -8.18 -8.48 16.18
C TYR A 126 -7.19 -7.30 16.13
N THR A 127 -6.07 -7.41 16.85
CA THR A 127 -5.04 -6.38 16.84
C THR A 127 -4.40 -6.23 15.45
N SER A 128 -4.06 -7.33 14.78
CA SER A 128 -3.48 -7.27 13.42
C SER A 128 -4.47 -6.69 12.40
N CYS A 129 -5.74 -7.07 12.48
CA CYS A 129 -6.85 -6.50 11.70
C CYS A 129 -6.94 -4.99 11.89
N VAL A 130 -7.08 -4.52 13.13
CA VAL A 130 -7.22 -3.08 13.41
C VAL A 130 -6.03 -2.29 12.91
N ILE A 131 -4.80 -2.74 13.19
CA ILE A 131 -3.58 -2.03 12.78
C ILE A 131 -3.43 -1.98 11.26
N THR A 132 -3.67 -3.09 10.56
CA THR A 132 -3.60 -3.13 9.10
C THR A 132 -4.67 -2.28 8.44
N THR A 133 -5.91 -2.34 8.92
CA THR A 133 -7.00 -1.52 8.40
C THR A 133 -6.73 -0.03 8.63
N VAL A 134 -6.30 0.37 9.84
CA VAL A 134 -5.94 1.77 10.14
C VAL A 134 -4.79 2.25 9.27
N LEU A 135 -3.76 1.43 9.07
CA LEU A 135 -2.65 1.75 8.17
C LEU A 135 -3.14 1.98 6.73
N GLY A 136 -4.04 1.13 6.23
CA GLY A 136 -4.58 1.28 4.90
C GLY A 136 -5.39 2.56 4.72
N PHE A 137 -6.22 2.92 5.72
CA PHE A 137 -6.90 4.22 5.74
C PHE A 137 -5.92 5.38 5.80
N LEU A 138 -4.89 5.30 6.64
CA LEU A 138 -3.88 6.34 6.78
C LEU A 138 -3.13 6.56 5.46
N MET A 139 -2.73 5.50 4.77
CA MET A 139 -2.10 5.58 3.44
C MET A 139 -3.01 6.25 2.42
N PHE A 140 -4.31 5.92 2.42
CA PHE A 140 -5.28 6.51 1.51
C PHE A 140 -5.47 8.01 1.78
N VAL A 141 -5.67 8.38 3.05
CA VAL A 141 -5.86 9.77 3.49
C VAL A 141 -4.62 10.61 3.19
N VAL A 142 -3.43 10.16 3.58
CA VAL A 142 -2.19 10.91 3.32
C VAL A 142 -1.94 11.05 1.81
N ASN A 143 -2.25 10.03 1.00
CA ASN A 143 -2.13 10.13 -0.46
C ASN A 143 -3.09 11.16 -1.08
N CYS A 144 -4.21 11.48 -0.43
CA CYS A 144 -5.08 12.57 -0.86
C CYS A 144 -4.52 13.96 -0.53
N PHE A 145 -3.74 14.10 0.56
CA PHE A 145 -3.27 15.40 1.05
C PHE A 145 -1.79 15.70 0.75
N VAL A 146 -0.97 14.68 0.49
CA VAL A 146 0.48 14.77 0.33
C VAL A 146 0.90 14.06 -0.95
N ASN A 147 1.75 14.72 -1.75
CA ASN A 147 2.38 14.07 -2.90
C ASN A 147 3.43 13.08 -2.40
N LEU A 148 3.08 11.81 -2.40
CA LEU A 148 3.97 10.73 -1.99
C LEU A 148 4.95 10.36 -3.12
N PRO A 149 6.17 9.90 -2.80
CA PRO A 149 7.18 9.62 -3.80
C PRO A 149 6.77 8.45 -4.69
N VAL A 150 6.63 8.70 -5.99
CA VAL A 150 6.44 7.65 -6.98
C VAL A 150 7.81 7.08 -7.31
N TYR A 151 8.10 5.87 -6.85
CA TYR A 151 9.28 5.13 -7.24
C TYR A 151 9.11 4.69 -8.71
N LYS A 152 9.49 5.56 -9.66
CA LYS A 152 9.49 5.25 -11.10
C LYS A 152 10.54 4.18 -11.40
N ASP A 153 10.14 3.22 -12.22
CA ASP A 153 10.98 2.14 -12.73
C ASP A 153 12.04 2.73 -13.67
N GLN A 154 13.32 2.51 -13.37
CA GLN A 154 14.43 2.64 -14.33
C GLN A 154 14.95 1.24 -14.65
#